data_AF-A0A2E2KJ99-F1
#
_entry.id   AF-A0A2E2KJ99-F1
#
_cell.length_a   1.000
_cell.length_b   1.000
_cell.length_c   1.000
_cell.angle_alpha   90.00
_cell.angle_beta   90.00
_cell.angle_gamma   90.00
#
_symmetry.space_group_name_H-M   'P 1'
#
loop_
_entity.id
_entity.type
_entity.pdbx_description
1 polymer ?
#
loop_
_entity_poly.entity_id
_entity_poly.type
_entity_poly.pdbx_seq_one_letter_code
_entity_poly.pdbx_strand_id
1 'polypeptide(L)' 'MYQDLVGDWIVTQSWGCNTQDNNACSQTVSTSYQDARLIVREIRKQLKAKGFRHVARKETQLGFEFGHFLKNDAESQLR' A
#
# COMPACT_ATOMS: atom_id res chain seq x y z
N MET A 1 0.75 -2.36 1.09
CA MET A 1 -0.20 -1.38 0.54
C MET A 1 0.44 -0.02 0.72
N TYR A 2 0.47 0.79 -0.33
CA TYR A 2 1.07 2.13 -0.32
C TYR A 2 0.30 3.03 -1.27
N GLN A 3 0.54 4.33 -1.20
CA GLN A 3 0.05 5.31 -2.19
C GLN A 3 1.20 5.64 -3.15
N ASP A 4 0.93 5.72 -4.44
CA ASP A 4 1.92 6.16 -5.43
C ASP A 4 2.03 7.69 -5.52
N LEU A 5 2.85 8.19 -6.45
CA LEU A 5 3.08 9.63 -6.61
C LEU A 5 1.90 10.38 -7.24
N VAL A 6 0.99 9.68 -7.92
CA VAL A 6 -0.18 10.26 -8.59
C VAL A 6 -1.40 10.23 -7.67
N GLY A 7 -1.32 9.52 -6.54
CA GLY A 7 -2.34 9.47 -5.50
C GLY A 7 -3.14 8.18 -5.48
N ASP A 8 -2.84 7.22 -6.36
CA ASP A 8 -3.49 5.93 -6.41
C ASP A 8 -2.95 4.99 -5.32
N TRP A 9 -3.82 4.13 -4.82
CA TRP A 9 -3.51 3.14 -3.81
C TRP A 9 -3.17 1.81 -4.43
N ILE A 10 -1.97 1.32 -4.12
CA ILE A 10 -1.45 0.06 -4.63
C ILE A 10 -1.50 -0.99 -3.52
N VAL A 11 -2.18 -2.10 -3.80
CA VAL A 11 -2.20 -3.30 -2.97
C VAL A 11 -1.39 -4.39 -3.66
N THR A 12 -0.25 -4.74 -3.07
CA THR A 12 0.59 -5.84 -3.53
C THR A 12 0.39 -7.07 -2.67
N GLN A 13 0.18 -8.22 -3.32
CA GLN A 13 0.22 -9.54 -2.71
C GLN A 13 1.43 -10.29 -3.26
N SER A 14 2.24 -10.88 -2.40
CA SER A 14 3.39 -11.68 -2.80
C SER A 14 3.39 -13.02 -2.07
N TRP A 15 3.89 -14.05 -2.74
CA TRP A 15 4.01 -15.40 -2.22
C TRP A 15 5.25 -16.07 -2.82
N GLY A 16 5.64 -17.21 -2.26
CA GLY A 16 6.82 -17.96 -2.70
C GLY A 16 7.99 -17.91 -1.71
N CYS A 17 9.00 -18.72 -1.99
CA CYS A 17 10.22 -18.83 -1.22
C CYS A 17 11.35 -18.14 -1.99
N ASN A 18 12.14 -17.30 -1.32
CA ASN A 18 13.22 -16.51 -1.90
C ASN A 18 14.38 -17.33 -2.52
N THR A 19 14.29 -18.67 -2.46
CA THR A 19 15.30 -19.60 -2.96
C THR A 19 15.11 -19.98 -4.42
N GLN A 20 13.96 -19.66 -5.01
CA GLN A 20 13.68 -19.89 -6.44
C GLN A 20 13.21 -18.56 -7.01
N ASP A 21 13.96 -18.02 -7.98
CA ASP A 21 13.81 -16.70 -8.62
C ASP A 21 12.48 -16.47 -9.38
N ASN A 22 11.43 -17.24 -9.06
CA ASN A 22 10.10 -17.04 -9.59
C ASN A 22 9.32 -16.05 -8.72
N ASN A 23 9.39 -14.78 -9.13
CA ASN A 23 8.65 -13.65 -8.57
C ASN A 23 7.13 -13.88 -8.66
N ALA A 24 6.54 -14.51 -7.64
CA ALA A 24 5.11 -14.70 -7.57
C ALA A 24 4.47 -13.54 -6.79
N CYS A 25 4.18 -12.46 -7.50
CA CYS A 25 3.46 -11.31 -6.96
C CYS A 25 2.30 -10.87 -7.86
N SER A 26 1.30 -10.25 -7.26
CA SER A 26 0.18 -9.61 -7.93
C SER A 26 -0.05 -8.23 -7.33
N GLN A 27 -0.46 -7.28 -8.16
CA GLN A 27 -0.74 -5.90 -7.77
C GLN A 27 -2.15 -5.52 -8.20
N THR A 28 -2.84 -4.80 -7.32
CA THR A 28 -4.16 -4.22 -7.58
C THR A 28 -4.09 -2.73 -7.31
N VAL A 29 -4.50 -1.94 -8.30
CA VAL A 29 -4.58 -0.48 -8.23
C VAL A 29 -5.99 -0.08 -7.83
N SER A 30 -6.12 0.91 -6.96
CA SER A 30 -7.39 1.48 -6.53
C SER A 30 -7.27 2.98 -6.37
N THR A 31 -8.27 3.73 -6.81
CA THR A 31 -8.29 5.19 -6.71
C THR A 31 -8.73 5.68 -5.31
N SER A 32 -9.09 4.77 -4.40
CA SER A 32 -9.62 5.08 -3.08
C SER A 32 -8.89 4.29 -1.99
N TYR A 33 -8.50 4.99 -0.92
CA TYR A 33 -7.95 4.35 0.28
C TYR A 33 -8.92 3.31 0.86
N GLN A 34 -10.22 3.63 0.85
CA GLN A 34 -11.24 2.75 1.45
C GLN A 34 -11.34 1.43 0.68
N ASP A 35 -11.32 1.49 -0.65
CA ASP A 35 -11.38 0.32 -1.51
C ASP A 35 -10.11 -0.53 -1.38
N ALA A 36 -8.93 0.11 -1.43
CA ALA A 36 -7.66 -0.57 -1.15
C ALA A 36 -7.66 -1.29 0.21
N ARG A 37 -8.25 -0.66 1.24
CA ARG A 37 -8.39 -1.26 2.57
C ARG A 37 -9.36 -2.45 2.59
N LEU A 38 -10.43 -2.42 1.81
CA LEU A 38 -11.35 -3.56 1.67
C LEU A 38 -10.63 -4.75 1.01
N ILE A 39 -9.84 -4.50 -0.04
CA ILE A 39 -9.02 -5.53 -0.69
C ILE A 39 -8.06 -6.18 0.31
N VAL A 40 -7.33 -5.37 1.10
CA VAL A 40 -6.41 -5.89 2.14
C VAL A 40 -7.15 -6.74 3.19
N ARG A 41 -8.37 -6.33 3.59
CA ARG A 41 -9.18 -7.09 4.54
C ARG A 41 -9.60 -8.44 3.96
N GLU A 42 -10.00 -8.47 2.70
CA GLU A 42 -10.42 -9.70 2.03
C GLU A 42 -9.24 -10.67 1.87
N ILE A 43 -8.07 -10.18 1.44
CA ILE A 43 -6.83 -10.98 1.39
C ILE A 43 -6.52 -11.59 2.76
N ARG A 44 -6.59 -10.78 3.84
CA ARG A 44 -6.35 -11.28 5.21
C ARG A 44 -7.37 -12.36 5.62
N LYS A 45 -8.64 -12.18 5.27
CA LYS A 45 -9.69 -13.17 5.55
C LYS A 45 -9.40 -14.49 4.86
N GLN A 46 -9.04 -14.45 3.57
CA GLN A 46 -8.68 -15.64 2.79
C GLN A 46 -7.44 -16.36 3.34
N LEU A 47 -6.40 -15.59 3.73
CA LEU A 47 -5.19 -16.16 4.32
C LEU A 47 -5.46 -16.80 5.69
N LYS A 48 -6.28 -16.18 6.55
CA LYS A 48 -6.70 -16.81 7.81
C LYS A 48 -7.46 -18.12 7.58
N ALA A 49 -8.35 -18.15 6.60
CA ALA A 49 -9.09 -19.37 6.23
C ALA A 49 -8.15 -20.49 5.75
N LYS A 50 -7.03 -20.15 5.12
CA LYS A 50 -5.96 -21.08 4.72
C LYS A 50 -5.01 -21.47 5.86
N GLY A 51 -5.26 -21.02 7.09
CA GLY A 51 -4.46 -21.36 8.28
C GLY A 51 -3.27 -20.43 8.55
N PHE A 52 -3.06 -19.39 7.75
CA PHE A 52 -1.99 -18.43 8.00
C PHE A 52 -2.30 -17.55 9.21
N ARG A 53 -1.29 -17.32 10.05
CA ARG A 53 -1.38 -16.44 11.23
C ARG A 53 -0.66 -15.13 10.97
N HIS A 54 -1.18 -14.06 11.56
CA HIS A 54 -0.51 -12.77 11.52
C HIS A 54 0.78 -12.85 12.34
N VAL A 55 1.91 -12.60 11.69
CA VAL A 55 3.21 -12.44 12.33
C VAL A 55 3.53 -10.96 12.29
N ALA A 56 3.73 -10.35 13.47
CA ALA A 56 4.19 -8.98 13.54
C ALA A 56 5.58 -8.89 12.89
N ARG A 57 5.69 -8.16 11.79
CA ARG A 57 6.98 -7.80 11.20
C ARG A 57 7.39 -6.44 11.76
N LYS A 58 8.69 -6.32 12.08
CA LYS A 58 9.30 -5.00 12.26
C LYS A 58 9.46 -4.40 10.88
N GLU A 59 8.61 -3.44 10.55
CA GLU A 59 8.77 -2.63 9.35
C GLU A 59 9.54 -1.37 9.72
N THR A 60 10.60 -1.06 8.98
CA THR A 60 11.32 0.21 9.09
C THR A 60 10.75 1.15 8.05
N GLN A 61 9.97 2.14 8.47
CA GLN A 61 9.58 3.24 7.61
C GLN A 61 10.85 4.06 7.30
N LEU A 62 11.24 4.12 6.04
CA LEU A 62 12.30 5.03 5.61
C LEU A 62 11.77 6.46 5.72
N GLY A 63 12.49 7.33 6.43
CA GLY A 63 12.10 8.71 6.71
C GLY A 63 12.22 9.59 5.47
N PHE A 64 11.33 9.41 4.50
CA PHE A 64 11.19 10.32 3.38
C PHE A 64 10.25 11.46 3.77
N GLU A 65 10.78 12.67 3.85
CA GLU A 65 9.99 13.89 4.01
C GLU A 65 9.46 14.32 2.63
N PHE A 66 8.25 13.90 2.28
CA PHE A 66 7.54 14.46 1.12
C PHE A 66 6.87 15.78 1.53
N GLY A 67 7.68 16.79 1.82
CA GLY A 67 7.21 18.12 2.20
C GLY A 67 6.34 18.76 1.12
N HIS A 68 5.03 18.84 1.39
CA HIS A 68 4.18 20.01 1.16
C HIS A 68 4.08 20.63 -0.26
N PHE A 69 4.23 19.87 -1.36
CA PHE A 69 4.11 20.44 -2.72
C PHE A 69 2.69 20.85 -3.18
N LEU A 70 1.64 20.72 -2.36
CA LEU A 70 0.25 20.99 -2.78
C LEU A 70 -0.55 21.96 -1.89
N LYS A 71 0.11 22.85 -1.14
CA LYS A 71 -0.58 24.00 -0.53
C LYS A 71 0.34 25.21 -0.54
N ASN A 72 0.28 26.02 -1.59
CA ASN A 72 0.61 27.46 -1.52
C ASN A 72 0.11 28.32 -2.69
N ASP A 73 -0.47 27.76 -3.77
CA ASP A 73 -0.94 28.59 -4.90
C ASP A 73 -2.41 29.06 -4.81
N ALA A 74 -3.15 28.72 -3.74
CA ALA A 74 -4.57 29.08 -3.64
C ALA A 74 -4.89 30.31 -2.76
N GLU A 75 -3.94 30.87 -2.00
CA GLU A 75 -4.24 31.93 -1.01
C GLU A 75 -3.50 33.26 -1.20
N SER A 76 -2.80 33.49 -2.32
CA SER A 76 -2.07 34.75 -2.56
C SER A 76 -2.72 35.72 -3.56
N GLN A 77 -4.03 35.59 -3.87
CA GLN A 77 -4.75 36.56 -4.73
C GLN A 77 -5.96 37.25 -4.07
N LEU A 78 -6.12 37.20 -2.74
CA LEU A 78 -7.23 37.89 -2.06
C LEU A 78 -6.82 38.74 -0.83
N ARG A 79 -5.67 39.40 -0.88
CA ARG A 79 -5.36 40.53 0.01
C ARG A 79 -4.73 41.68 -0.74
#